data_AF-A0ABD4S227-F1
#
_entry.id   AF-A0ABD4S227-F1
#
_cell.length_a   1.000
_cell.length_b   1.000
_cell.length_c   1.000
_cell.angle_alpha   90.00
_cell.angle_beta   90.00
_cell.angle_gamma   90.00
#
_symmetry.space_group_name_H-M   'P 1'
#
loop_
_entity.id
_entity.type
_entity.pdbx_description
1 polymer ?
#
loop_
_entity_poly.entity_id
_entity_poly.type
_entity_poly.pdbx_seq_one_letter_code
_entity_poly.pdbx_strand_id
1 'polypeptide(L)'
;MIIIRSQDKTNLMKVSKIEINDNQIYVTFEDMYNTRKIGDYESKERAIQVLDKIQNFIENGTEYDYITANKVRCNVNRIFQMPIK
;
A
#
# COMPACT_ATOMS: atom_id res chain seq x y z
N MET A 1 1.67 5.71 -7.98
CA MET A 1 2.20 4.33 -7.86
C MET A 1 2.65 4.11 -6.43
N ILE A 2 2.17 3.07 -5.75
CA ILE A 2 2.38 2.89 -4.30
C ILE A 2 2.97 1.50 -4.07
N ILE A 3 3.89 1.36 -3.12
CA ILE A 3 4.34 0.04 -2.70
C ILE A 3 3.56 -0.39 -1.45
N ILE A 4 2.85 -1.50 -1.56
CA ILE A 4 2.04 -2.07 -0.48
C ILE A 4 2.57 -3.46 -0.11
N ARG A 5 2.65 -3.71 1.19
CA ARG A 5 2.85 -5.04 1.75
C ARG A 5 1.52 -5.60 2.23
N SER A 6 1.16 -6.79 1.74
CA SER A 6 -0.12 -7.44 2.06
C SER A 6 -0.27 -7.73 3.54
N GLN A 7 -1.52 -7.87 3.99
CA GLN A 7 -1.87 -8.11 5.40
C GLN A 7 -1.25 -9.40 5.94
N ASP A 8 -1.21 -10.45 5.12
CA ASP A 8 -0.57 -11.74 5.42
C ASP A 8 0.97 -11.70 5.31
N LYS A 9 1.54 -10.54 4.94
CA LYS A 9 2.98 -10.26 4.78
C LYS A 9 3.70 -11.08 3.70
N THR A 10 2.97 -11.86 2.89
CA THR A 10 3.56 -12.72 1.85
C THR A 10 3.89 -11.98 0.55
N ASN A 11 3.28 -10.81 0.33
CA ASN A 11 3.47 -10.05 -0.90
C ASN A 11 3.91 -8.62 -0.62
N LEU A 12 4.89 -8.16 -1.40
CA LEU A 12 5.29 -6.77 -1.52
C LEU A 12 5.13 -6.38 -2.98
N MET A 13 4.33 -5.36 -3.25
CA MET A 13 3.87 -5.10 -4.62
C MET A 13 3.70 -3.62 -4.90
N LYS A 14 4.00 -3.22 -6.13
CA LYS A 14 3.77 -1.87 -6.65
C LYS A 14 2.39 -1.84 -7.32
N VAL A 15 1.50 -0.98 -6.85
CA VAL A 15 0.08 -0.99 -7.24
C VAL A 15 -0.33 0.32 -7.92
N SER A 16 -1.29 0.21 -8.82
CA SER A 16 -1.82 1.33 -9.62
C SER A 16 -3.21 1.73 -9.18
N LYS A 17 -4.07 0.76 -8.84
CA LYS A 17 -5.42 0.98 -8.29
C LYS A 17 -5.62 0.17 -7.02
N ILE A 18 -6.39 0.72 -6.09
CA ILE A 18 -6.85 0.05 -4.87
C ILE A 18 -8.35 0.26 -4.78
N GLU A 19 -9.10 -0.80 -4.48
CA GLU A 19 -10.55 -0.76 -4.36
C GLU A 19 -11.03 -1.64 -3.20
N ILE A 20 -12.22 -1.32 -2.70
CA ILE A 20 -12.89 -2.10 -1.66
C ILE A 20 -14.06 -2.84 -2.28
N ASN A 21 -14.19 -4.11 -1.95
CA ASN A 21 -15.40 -4.89 -2.15
C ASN A 21 -15.84 -5.45 -0.79
N ASP A 22 -16.95 -4.93 -0.28
CA ASP A 22 -17.43 -5.18 1.08
C ASP A 22 -16.36 -4.92 2.17
N ASN A 23 -15.90 -5.95 2.87
CA ASN A 23 -14.87 -5.89 3.91
C ASN A 23 -13.45 -6.23 3.39
N GLN A 24 -13.29 -6.38 2.07
CA GLN A 24 -12.04 -6.82 1.44
C GLN A 24 -11.42 -5.70 0.60
N ILE A 25 -10.09 -5.64 0.61
CA ILE A 25 -9.32 -4.68 -0.17
C ILE A 25 -8.57 -5.40 -1.28
N TYR A 26 -8.76 -4.91 -2.50
CA TYR A 26 -8.17 -5.42 -3.73
C TYR A 26 -7.27 -4.37 -4.38
N VAL A 27 -6.28 -4.85 -5.13
CA VAL A 27 -5.40 -4.00 -5.94
C VAL A 27 -5.33 -4.48 -7.38
N THR A 28 -5.08 -3.54 -8.28
CA THR A 28 -4.81 -3.78 -9.71
C THR A 28 -3.42 -3.27 -10.06
N PHE A 29 -2.74 -3.99 -10.93
CA PHE A 29 -1.41 -3.66 -11.45
C PHE A 29 -1.53 -3.00 -12.83
N GLU A 30 -0.66 -2.05 -13.14
CA GLU A 30 -0.67 -1.33 -14.42
C GLU A 30 -0.62 -2.27 -15.65
N ASP A 31 0.16 -3.35 -15.56
CA ASP A 31 0.39 -4.27 -16.66
C ASP A 31 -0.57 -5.48 -16.68
N MET A 32 -1.51 -5.57 -15.74
CA MET A 32 -2.40 -6.73 -15.62
C MET A 32 -3.83 -6.34 -15.25
N TYR A 33 -4.80 -6.86 -16.01
CA TYR A 33 -6.22 -6.91 -15.61
C TYR A 33 -6.50 -7.87 -14.44
N ASN A 34 -5.47 -8.27 -13.70
CA ASN A 34 -5.60 -9.11 -12.52
C ASN A 34 -5.81 -8.24 -11.28
N THR A 35 -6.89 -8.51 -10.57
CA THR A 35 -7.10 -8.00 -9.22
C THR A 35 -6.54 -8.99 -8.20
N ARG A 36 -5.97 -8.48 -7.12
CA ARG A 36 -5.47 -9.31 -6.02
C ARG A 36 -5.96 -8.78 -4.68
N LYS A 37 -6.49 -9.67 -3.85
CA LYS A 37 -6.84 -9.34 -2.47
C LYS A 37 -5.57 -9.12 -1.65
N ILE A 38 -5.50 -8.00 -0.93
CA ILE A 38 -4.36 -7.63 -0.08
C ILE A 38 -4.72 -7.45 1.40
N GLY A 39 -6.02 -7.40 1.71
CA GLY A 39 -6.54 -7.31 3.06
C GLY A 39 -7.99 -7.78 3.12
N ASP A 40 -8.36 -8.27 4.29
CA ASP A 40 -9.70 -8.73 4.65
C ASP A 40 -9.93 -8.27 6.09
N TYR A 41 -11.07 -7.67 6.37
CA TYR A 41 -11.36 -7.05 7.67
C TYR A 41 -12.71 -7.53 8.22
N GLU A 42 -12.96 -7.26 9.50
CA GLU A 42 -14.18 -7.63 10.21
C GLU A 42 -15.43 -6.94 9.67
N SER A 43 -15.29 -5.76 9.08
CA SER A 43 -16.39 -5.00 8.51
C SER A 43 -15.96 -4.11 7.33
N LYS A 44 -16.95 -3.65 6.57
CA LYS A 44 -16.76 -2.69 5.48
C LYS A 44 -16.22 -1.35 6.00
N GLU A 45 -16.70 -0.89 7.15
CA GLU A 45 -16.24 0.36 7.78
C GLU A 45 -14.76 0.29 8.12
N ARG A 46 -14.29 -0.87 8.61
CA ARG A 46 -12.87 -1.07 8.85
C ARG A 46 -12.06 -1.02 7.56
N ALA A 47 -12.52 -1.68 6.50
CA ALA A 47 -11.86 -1.64 5.20
C ALA A 47 -11.75 -0.20 4.66
N ILE A 48 -12.80 0.62 4.83
CA ILE A 48 -12.80 2.05 4.47
C ILE A 48 -11.76 2.82 5.28
N GLN A 49 -11.71 2.65 6.61
CA GLN A 49 -10.69 3.30 7.45
C GLN A 49 -9.26 2.94 7.02
N VAL A 50 -9.04 1.72 6.55
CA VAL A 50 -7.73 1.31 6.04
C VAL A 50 -7.43 1.98 4.71
N LEU A 51 -8.41 2.13 3.82
CA LEU A 51 -8.25 2.89 2.59
C LEU A 51 -7.93 4.36 2.88
N ASP A 52 -8.58 4.99 3.87
CA ASP A 52 -8.26 6.36 4.30
C ASP A 52 -6.81 6.47 4.80
N LYS A 53 -6.31 5.45 5.52
CA LYS A 53 -4.90 5.40 5.94
C LYS A 53 -3.96 5.27 4.75
N ILE A 54 -4.33 4.49 3.74
CA ILE A 54 -3.55 4.39 2.50
C ILE A 54 -3.55 5.75 1.79
N GLN A 55 -4.70 6.43 1.70
CA GLN A 55 -4.79 7.79 1.13
C GLN A 55 -3.86 8.76 1.86
N ASN A 56 -3.97 8.83 3.19
CA ASN A 56 -3.11 9.68 4.01
C ASN A 56 -1.62 9.36 3.81
N PHE A 57 -1.27 8.08 3.65
CA PHE A 57 0.11 7.68 3.36
C PHE A 57 0.60 8.20 1.99
N ILE A 58 -0.27 8.21 0.98
CA ILE A 58 0.04 8.77 -0.35
C ILE A 58 0.26 10.27 -0.25
N GLU A 59 -0.65 10.98 0.42
CA GLU A 59 -0.61 12.43 0.58
C GLU A 59 0.64 12.89 1.34
N ASN A 60 1.11 12.10 2.31
CA ASN A 60 2.35 12.35 3.06
C ASN A 60 3.63 12.04 2.27
N GLY A 61 3.53 11.72 0.98
CA GLY A 61 4.65 11.35 0.12
C GLY A 61 5.04 9.88 0.29
N THR A 62 5.21 9.21 -0.84
CA THR A 62 5.56 7.77 -0.93
C THR A 62 7.04 7.53 -1.17
N GLU A 63 7.84 8.59 -1.29
CA GLU A 63 9.27 8.55 -1.51
C GLU A 63 9.94 9.51 -0.52
N TYR A 64 11.14 9.17 -0.07
CA TYR A 64 11.98 10.09 0.67
C TYR A 64 13.43 9.93 0.22
N ASP A 65 14.17 11.03 0.25
CA ASP A 65 15.59 11.04 -0.01
C ASP A 65 16.38 11.43 1.23
N TYR A 66 17.57 10.85 1.36
CA TYR A 66 18.50 11.21 2.42
C TYR A 66 19.93 11.12 1.92
N ILE A 67 20.82 11.87 2.56
CA ILE A 67 22.26 11.83 2.30
C ILE A 67 22.89 11.01 3.42
N THR A 68 23.58 9.95 3.04
CA THR A 68 24.36 9.12 3.97
C THR A 68 25.58 9.88 4.50
N ALA A 69 26.18 9.40 5.59
CA ALA A 69 27.44 9.93 6.11
C ALA A 69 28.56 9.96 5.05
N ASN A 70 28.51 9.06 4.06
CA ASN A 70 29.47 8.97 2.96
C ASN A 70 29.13 9.89 1.78
N LYS A 71 28.23 10.88 1.96
CA LYS A 71 27.77 11.84 0.94
C LYS A 71 27.09 11.20 -0.28
N VAL A 72 26.59 9.97 -0.14
CA VAL A 72 25.78 9.31 -1.17
C VAL A 72 24.30 9.65 -0.94
N ARG A 73 23.62 10.15 -1.98
CA ARG A 73 22.17 10.38 -1.97
C ARG A 73 21.44 9.07 -2.23
N CYS A 74 20.53 8.71 -1.34
CA CYS A 74 19.68 7.54 -1.46
C CYS A 74 18.23 7.99 -1.64
N ASN A 75 17.55 7.46 -2.67
CA ASN A 75 16.11 7.60 -2.85
C ASN A 75 15.45 6.29 -2.42
N VAL A 76 14.52 6.35 -1.48
CA VAL A 76 13.86 5.16 -0.94
C VAL A 76 12.34 5.33 -1.06
N ASN A 77 11.71 4.28 -1.58
CA ASN A 77 10.26 4.18 -1.57
C ASN A 77 9.79 3.81 -0.16
N ARG A 78 8.83 4.57 0.37
CA ARG A 78 8.09 4.17 1.56
C ARG A 78 7.18 3.02 1.20
N ILE A 79 7.01 2.11 2.15
CA ILE A 79 6.15 0.93 2.00
C ILE A 79 4.97 1.10 2.94
N PHE A 80 3.75 1.02 2.40
CA PHE A 80 2.57 0.91 3.24
C PHE A 80 2.39 -0.55 3.67
N GLN A 81 2.45 -0.80 4.98
CA GLN A 81 2.14 -2.11 5.54
C GLN A 81 0.64 -2.17 5.85
N MET A 82 -0.07 -3.12 5.25
CA MET A 82 -1.46 -3.38 5.59
C MET A 82 -1.59 -3.75 7.07
N PRO A 83 -2.52 -3.12 7.82
CA PRO A 83 -2.74 -3.43 9.22
C PRO A 83 -3.32 -4.84 9.40
N ILE A 84 -3.00 -5.45 10.53
CA ILE A 84 -3.64 -6.69 10.98
C ILE A 84 -5.15 -6.46 11.21
N LYS A 85 -5.94 -7.55 11.11
CA LYS A 85 -7.36 -7.57 11.48
C LYS A 85 -7.52 -7.03 12.90
#